data_AF-A0A6B0VT10-F1
#
_entry.id   AF-A0A6B0VT10-F1
#
_cell.length_a   1.000
_cell.length_b   1.000
_cell.length_c   1.000
_cell.angle_alpha   90.00
_cell.angle_beta   90.00
_cell.angle_gamma   90.00
#
_symmetry.space_group_name_H-M   'P 1'
#
loop_
_entity.id
_entity.type
_entity.pdbx_description
1 polymer ?
#
loop_
_entity_poly.entity_id
_entity_poly.type
_entity_poly.pdbx_seq_one_letter_code
_entity_poly.pdbx_strand_id
1 'polypeptide(L)' 'MSDRNTHELSAPDQTIDHDEYDPVGTLALILLYFLVLVLMWLFTYFIEFLGNDPTPVIIV' A
#
# COMPACT_ATOMS: atom_id res chain seq x y z
N MET A 1 26.81 -24.12 -46.68
CA MET A 1 26.72 -22.69 -46.31
C MET A 1 25.25 -22.32 -46.32
N SER A 2 24.60 -22.23 -45.15
CA SER A 2 23.20 -21.83 -44.99
C SER A 2 23.16 -20.69 -43.99
N ASP A 3 22.86 -19.50 -44.50
CA ASP A 3 22.78 -18.25 -43.78
C ASP A 3 21.30 -17.98 -43.48
N ARG A 4 20.89 -18.07 -42.21
CA ARG A 4 19.63 -17.52 -41.70
C ARG A 4 19.75 -17.17 -40.23
N ASN A 5 20.27 -15.98 -40.01
CA ASN A 5 19.95 -15.10 -38.88
C ASN A 5 18.48 -15.24 -38.46
N THR A 6 18.21 -16.07 -37.44
CA THR A 6 16.90 -16.16 -36.77
C THR A 6 17.03 -16.12 -35.25
N HIS A 7 18.15 -15.59 -34.75
CA HIS A 7 18.25 -15.06 -33.38
C HIS A 7 17.54 -13.69 -33.26
N GLU A 8 16.51 -13.47 -34.07
CA GLU A 8 15.60 -12.34 -33.96
C GLU A 8 14.81 -12.55 -32.67
N LEU A 9 15.25 -11.86 -31.62
CA LEU A 9 14.37 -11.19 -30.67
C LEU A 9 13.30 -12.09 -30.08
N SER A 10 13.73 -13.15 -29.37
CA SER A 10 13.04 -13.45 -28.13
C SER A 10 13.29 -12.25 -27.22
N ALA A 11 12.51 -11.16 -27.40
CA ALA A 11 12.31 -10.21 -26.33
C ALA A 11 12.01 -11.09 -25.13
N PRO A 12 12.80 -11.01 -24.04
CA PRO A 12 12.57 -11.89 -22.90
C PRO A 12 11.10 -11.74 -22.58
N ASP A 13 10.36 -12.84 -22.73
CA ASP A 13 8.99 -12.96 -22.30
C ASP A 13 9.07 -12.88 -20.77
N GLN A 14 9.27 -11.66 -20.25
CA GLN A 14 9.13 -11.31 -18.86
C GLN A 14 7.63 -11.37 -18.57
N THR A 15 7.10 -12.59 -18.65
CA THR A 15 5.96 -12.95 -17.83
C THR A 15 6.44 -12.70 -16.41
N ILE A 16 5.96 -11.62 -15.81
CA ILE A 16 6.08 -11.40 -14.37
C ILE A 16 5.30 -12.55 -13.75
N ASP A 17 6.03 -13.60 -13.40
CA ASP A 17 5.46 -14.75 -12.74
C ASP A 17 4.99 -14.31 -11.35
N HIS A 18 3.69 -14.44 -11.10
CA HIS A 18 3.09 -14.04 -9.82
C HIS A 18 3.35 -15.04 -8.71
N ASP A 19 4.14 -16.09 -9.00
CA ASP A 19 4.52 -17.15 -8.07
C ASP A 19 5.40 -16.66 -6.90
N GLU A 20 6.03 -15.48 -7.04
CA GLU A 20 6.79 -14.83 -5.96
C GLU A 20 5.92 -13.90 -5.07
N TYR A 21 4.62 -13.74 -5.39
CA TYR A 21 3.75 -12.91 -4.55
C TYR A 21 3.48 -13.59 -3.21
N ASP A 22 3.93 -12.97 -2.11
CA ASP A 22 3.59 -13.39 -0.76
C ASP A 22 2.31 -12.66 -0.26
N PRO A 23 1.14 -13.33 -0.28
CA PRO A 23 -0.11 -12.75 0.19
C PRO A 23 -0.10 -12.48 1.70
N VAL A 24 0.64 -13.28 2.47
CA VAL A 24 0.67 -13.17 3.93
C VAL A 24 1.53 -11.97 4.34
N GLY A 25 2.71 -11.82 3.72
CA GLY A 25 3.57 -10.66 3.91
C GLY A 25 2.85 -9.36 3.52
N THR A 26 2.17 -9.34 2.38
CA THR A 26 1.39 -8.17 1.94
C THR A 26 0.25 -7.84 2.91
N LEU A 27 -0.49 -8.86 3.36
CA LEU A 27 -1.55 -8.66 4.35
C LEU A 27 -1.01 -8.11 5.67
N ALA A 28 0.15 -8.59 6.13
CA ALA A 28 0.80 -8.09 7.33
C ALA A 28 1.16 -6.60 7.21
N LEU A 29 1.68 -6.17 6.05
CA LEU A 29 1.97 -4.76 5.77
C LEU A 29 0.71 -3.90 5.78
N ILE A 30 -0.38 -4.38 5.17
CA ILE A 30 -1.67 -3.67 5.17
C ILE A 30 -2.21 -3.52 6.60
N LEU A 31 -2.19 -4.60 7.39
CA LEU A 31 -2.68 -4.57 8.76
C LEU A 31 -1.83 -3.67 9.66
N LEU A 32 -0.50 -3.70 9.50
CA LEU A 32 0.41 -2.80 10.20
C LEU A 32 0.11 -1.34 9.86
N TYR A 33 -0.05 -1.03 8.57
CA TYR A 33 -0.40 0.32 8.12
C TYR A 33 -1.75 0.77 8.69
N PHE A 34 -2.76 -0.09 8.61
CA PHE A 34 -4.08 0.19 9.16
C PHE A 34 -4.03 0.43 10.68
N LEU A 35 -3.25 -0.37 11.41
CA LEU A 35 -3.04 -0.18 12.84
C LEU A 35 -2.45 1.20 13.15
N VAL A 36 -1.44 1.64 12.38
CA VAL A 36 -0.85 2.97 12.53
C VAL A 36 -1.89 4.07 12.28
N LEU A 37 -2.71 3.93 11.24
CA LEU A 37 -3.79 4.89 10.97
C LEU A 37 -4.80 4.96 12.10
N VAL A 38 -5.25 3.82 12.63
CA VAL A 38 -6.20 3.78 13.75
C VAL A 38 -5.58 4.38 15.02
N LEU A 39 -4.31 4.08 15.30
CA LEU A 39 -3.60 4.66 16.44
C LEU A 39 -3.47 6.18 16.31
N MET A 40 -3.09 6.69 15.14
CA MET A 40 -3.02 8.12 14.88
C MET A 40 -4.40 8.76 15.00
N TRP A 41 -5.43 8.15 14.42
CA TRP A 41 -6.81 8.62 14.50
C TRP A 41 -7.30 8.70 15.96
N LEU A 42 -7.12 7.63 16.75
CA LEU A 42 -7.44 7.61 18.17
C LEU A 42 -6.66 8.69 18.92
N PHE A 43 -5.36 8.85 18.64
CA PHE A 43 -4.55 9.88 19.27
C PHE A 43 -5.08 11.28 18.98
N THR A 44 -5.41 11.60 17.72
CA THR A 44 -6.02 12.91 17.38
C THR A 44 -7.37 13.10 18.05
N TYR A 45 -8.19 12.06 18.17
CA TYR A 45 -9.45 12.10 18.91
C TYR A 45 -9.22 12.45 20.39
N PHE A 46 -8.23 11.83 21.05
CA PHE A 46 -7.89 12.21 22.42
C PHE A 46 -7.43 13.67 22.52
N ILE A 47 -6.59 14.15 21.60
CA ILE A 47 -6.14 15.55 21.63
C ILE A 47 -7.31 16.54 21.48
N GLU A 48 -8.29 16.24 20.62
CA GLU A 48 -9.42 17.14 20.37
C GLU A 48 -10.47 17.08 21.49
N PHE A 49 -10.81 15.89 21.97
CA PHE A 49 -11.99 15.67 22.81
C PHE A 49 -11.68 15.37 24.29
N LEU A 50 -10.41 15.17 24.66
CA LEU A 50 -10.03 14.97 26.06
C LEU A 50 -9.77 16.31 26.73
N GLY A 51 -10.82 16.91 27.30
CA GLY A 51 -10.73 18.12 28.12
C GLY A 51 -11.04 19.45 27.40
N ASN A 52 -11.45 19.40 26.14
CA ASN A 52 -11.99 20.53 25.40
C ASN A 52 -13.39 20.15 24.88
N ASP A 53 -14.40 21.00 25.08
CA ASP A 53 -15.71 20.78 24.47
C ASP A 53 -15.57 20.87 22.94
N PRO A 54 -16.27 20.03 22.15
CA PRO A 54 -16.19 20.06 20.68
C PRO A 54 -16.48 21.48 20.22
N THR A 55 -15.49 22.20 19.68
CA THR A 55 -15.72 23.58 19.26
C THR A 55 -16.68 23.57 18.07
N PRO A 56 -17.96 23.94 18.23
CA PRO A 56 -18.85 24.07 17.08
C PRO A 56 -18.52 25.43 16.50
N VAL A 57 -17.55 25.50 15.60
CA VAL A 57 -17.22 26.75 14.92
C VAL A 57 -18.29 27.02 13.86
N ILE A 58 -19.46 27.48 14.29
CA ILE A 58 -20.41 28.25 13.50
C ILE A 58 -20.70 29.50 14.32
N ILE A 59 -19.94 30.55 14.05
CA ILE A 59 -20.25 31.90 14.51
C ILE A 59 -21.34 32.41 13.56
N VAL A 60 -22.56 32.57 14.07
CA VAL A 60 -23.67 33.24 13.36
C VAL A 60 -23.64 34.74 13.62
#